data_AF-A0AAV0VVU1-F1
#
_entry.id   AF-A0AAV0VVU1-F1
#
_cell.length_a   1.000
_cell.length_b   1.000
_cell.length_c   1.000
_cell.angle_alpha   90.00
_cell.angle_beta   90.00
_cell.angle_gamma   90.00
#
_symmetry.space_group_name_H-M   'P 1'
#
loop_
_entity.id
_entity.type
_entity.pdbx_description
1 polymer ?
#
loop_
_entity_poly.entity_id
_entity_poly.type
_entity_poly.pdbx_seq_one_letter_code
_entity_poly.pdbx_strand_id
1 'polypeptide(L)'
;MAAHLDSAKSAIKDSLYDESKPWCKFFGWAEAQTGINRLNLFIGLAVFLVLYLLIGYGTLLLSNLIGFLYPAYASIKAVESSGKDDDTKWLTYWVVFSFITLIELPAAILLSWIPFYSLIKTIFFVWCFIPITNNGSVVVYNRFIRPYFLKHQGDIDQAVNDLSKKATDVAFEKLVTAKVN
;
A
#
# COMPACT_ATOMS: atom_id res chain seq x y z
N MET A 1 -16.55 -20.91 -6.01
CA MET A 1 -16.73 -19.62 -5.29
C MET A 1 -16.98 -19.83 -3.81
N ALA A 2 -17.91 -20.70 -3.40
CA ALA A 2 -18.19 -21.01 -2.00
C ALA A 2 -16.96 -21.52 -1.21
N ALA A 3 -16.21 -22.48 -1.76
CA ALA A 3 -15.02 -23.05 -1.09
C ALA A 3 -13.92 -22.03 -0.74
N HIS A 4 -13.70 -21.01 -1.59
CA HIS A 4 -12.73 -19.94 -1.31
C HIS A 4 -13.25 -18.98 -0.23
N LEU A 5 -14.56 -18.75 -0.18
CA LEU A 5 -15.20 -17.89 0.81
C LEU A 5 -15.13 -18.53 2.21
N ASP A 6 -15.35 -19.84 2.28
CA ASP A 6 -15.28 -20.60 3.52
C ASP A 6 -13.84 -20.72 4.04
N SER A 7 -12.87 -20.92 3.13
CA SER A 7 -11.45 -20.90 3.48
C SER A 7 -11.00 -19.52 4.00
N ALA A 8 -11.42 -18.43 3.34
CA ALA A 8 -11.12 -17.07 3.81
C ALA A 8 -11.75 -16.77 5.17
N LYS A 9 -13.02 -17.16 5.37
CA LYS A 9 -13.70 -17.04 6.66
C LYS A 9 -12.98 -17.82 7.76
N SER A 10 -12.53 -19.04 7.48
CA SER A 10 -11.76 -19.84 8.44
C SER A 10 -10.45 -19.15 8.77
N ALA A 11 -9.67 -18.73 7.79
CA ALA A 11 -8.38 -18.08 8.01
C ALA A 11 -8.51 -16.78 8.83
N ILE A 12 -9.55 -15.97 8.56
CA ILE A 12 -9.84 -14.77 9.35
C ILE A 12 -10.22 -15.16 10.78
N LYS A 13 -11.11 -16.15 10.94
CA LYS A 13 -11.51 -16.64 12.26
C LYS A 13 -10.29 -17.10 13.05
N ASP A 14 -9.46 -17.95 12.47
CA ASP A 14 -8.24 -18.48 13.09
C ASP A 14 -7.30 -17.33 13.49
N SER A 15 -7.12 -16.33 12.63
CA SER A 15 -6.32 -15.14 12.93
C SER A 15 -6.92 -14.22 14.00
N LEU A 16 -8.23 -14.25 14.23
CA LEU A 16 -8.91 -13.46 15.27
C LEU A 16 -8.81 -14.11 16.66
N TYR A 17 -8.62 -15.43 16.71
CA TYR A 17 -8.41 -16.18 17.96
C TYR A 17 -6.93 -16.40 18.30
N ASP A 18 -6.02 -16.09 17.37
CA ASP A 18 -4.58 -16.18 17.59
C ASP A 18 -4.09 -15.17 18.65
N GLU A 19 -3.74 -15.67 19.85
CA GLU A 19 -3.25 -14.88 20.99
C GLU A 19 -1.92 -14.17 20.74
N SER A 20 -1.13 -14.60 19.74
CA SER A 20 0.12 -13.92 19.39
C SER A 20 -0.12 -12.55 18.75
N LYS A 21 -1.33 -12.29 18.25
CA LYS A 21 -1.66 -11.08 17.49
C LYS A 21 -2.11 -9.94 18.40
N PRO A 22 -1.71 -8.68 18.10
CA PRO A 22 -2.04 -7.52 18.93
C PRO A 22 -3.55 -7.24 18.99
N TRP A 23 -4.31 -7.60 17.95
CA TRP A 23 -5.76 -7.40 17.91
C TRP A 23 -6.55 -8.42 18.75
N CYS A 24 -5.97 -9.56 19.15
CA CYS A 24 -6.67 -10.58 19.93
C CYS A 24 -7.16 -10.03 21.28
N LYS A 25 -6.36 -9.21 21.96
CA LYS A 25 -6.74 -8.56 23.23
C LYS A 25 -7.94 -7.61 23.05
N PHE A 26 -7.93 -6.83 21.97
CA PHE A 26 -9.01 -5.90 21.66
C PHE A 26 -10.31 -6.65 21.35
N PHE A 27 -10.27 -7.65 20.46
CA PHE A 27 -11.44 -8.45 20.12
C PHE A 27 -11.94 -9.31 21.28
N GLY A 28 -11.05 -9.84 22.13
CA GLY A 28 -11.42 -10.57 23.33
C GLY A 28 -12.10 -9.69 24.38
N TRP A 29 -11.61 -8.46 24.59
CA TRP A 29 -12.28 -7.46 25.42
C TRP A 29 -13.66 -7.08 24.86
N ALA A 30 -13.76 -6.85 23.54
CA ALA A 30 -15.01 -6.49 22.89
C ALA A 30 -16.04 -7.64 22.91
N GLU A 31 -15.61 -8.88 22.71
CA GLU A 31 -16.43 -10.09 22.83
C GLU A 31 -16.94 -10.26 24.27
N ALA A 32 -16.09 -10.05 25.28
CA ALA A 32 -16.48 -10.14 26.68
C ALA A 32 -17.54 -9.10 27.08
N GLN A 33 -17.51 -7.90 26.49
CA GLN A 33 -18.49 -6.84 26.76
C GLN A 33 -19.80 -7.00 25.97
N THR A 34 -19.71 -7.44 24.72
CA THR A 34 -20.88 -7.48 23.81
C THR A 34 -21.56 -8.85 23.73
N GLY A 35 -20.87 -9.93 24.10
CA GLY A 35 -21.33 -11.30 23.93
C GLY A 35 -21.38 -11.78 22.46
N ILE A 36 -20.84 -10.99 21.52
CA ILE A 36 -20.87 -11.28 20.08
C ILE A 36 -19.55 -11.93 19.64
N ASN A 37 -19.63 -12.96 18.80
CA ASN A 37 -18.46 -13.63 18.21
C ASN A 37 -17.50 -12.63 17.53
N ARG A 38 -16.18 -12.81 17.74
CA ARG A 38 -15.13 -11.96 17.14
C ARG A 38 -15.23 -11.80 15.63
N LEU A 39 -15.62 -12.86 14.91
CA LEU A 39 -15.80 -12.82 13.46
C LEU A 39 -16.91 -11.84 13.06
N ASN A 40 -18.03 -11.84 13.78
CA ASN A 40 -19.15 -10.94 13.51
C ASN A 40 -18.80 -9.50 13.88
N LEU A 41 -18.03 -9.29 14.96
CA LEU A 41 -17.49 -7.97 15.30
C LEU A 41 -16.57 -7.43 14.21
N PHE A 42 -15.67 -8.26 13.68
CA PHE A 42 -14.79 -7.90 12.58
C PHE A 42 -15.58 -7.56 11.31
N ILE A 43 -16.56 -8.39 10.94
CA ILE A 43 -17.44 -8.12 9.79
C ILE A 43 -18.22 -6.81 10.00
N GLY A 44 -18.77 -6.60 11.20
CA GLY A 44 -19.48 -5.36 11.55
C GLY A 44 -18.59 -4.12 11.42
N LEU A 45 -17.35 -4.19 11.91
CA LEU A 45 -16.35 -3.14 11.77
C LEU A 45 -16.01 -2.87 10.29
N ALA A 46 -15.83 -3.92 9.49
CA ALA A 46 -15.54 -3.79 8.07
C ALA A 46 -16.71 -3.15 7.30
N VAL A 47 -17.96 -3.55 7.61
CA VAL A 47 -19.16 -2.94 7.03
C VAL A 47 -19.27 -1.47 7.45
N PHE A 48 -19.03 -1.17 8.73
CA PHE A 48 -19.01 0.21 9.22
C PHE A 48 -17.94 1.06 8.52
N LEU A 49 -16.75 0.51 8.30
CA LEU A 49 -15.67 1.18 7.57
C LEU A 49 -16.08 1.47 6.12
N VAL A 50 -16.70 0.52 5.43
CA VAL A 50 -17.21 0.72 4.07
C VAL A 50 -18.28 1.81 4.05
N LEU A 51 -19.25 1.77 4.97
CA LEU A 51 -20.29 2.80 5.09
C LEU A 51 -19.69 4.18 5.39
N TYR A 52 -18.68 4.24 6.25
CA TYR A 52 -17.94 5.47 6.52
C TYR A 52 -17.20 5.99 5.28
N LEU A 53 -16.61 5.11 4.47
CA LEU A 53 -15.98 5.49 3.20
C LEU A 53 -16.98 5.99 2.14
N LEU A 54 -18.27 5.67 2.27
CA LEU A 54 -19.33 6.14 1.36
C LEU A 54 -19.83 7.56 1.70
N ILE A 55 -19.92 7.91 2.99
CA ILE A 55 -20.67 9.10 3.45
C ILE A 55 -19.81 10.04 4.34
N GLY A 56 -18.69 9.54 4.87
CA GLY A 56 -17.87 10.24 5.86
C GLY A 56 -17.01 11.37 5.29
N TYR A 57 -16.48 12.19 6.19
CA TYR A 57 -15.46 13.19 5.88
C TYR A 57 -14.06 12.57 5.98
N GLY A 58 -13.10 13.07 5.21
CA GLY A 58 -11.70 12.60 5.29
C GLY A 58 -11.46 11.19 4.72
N THR A 59 -12.36 10.69 3.87
CA THR A 59 -12.26 9.35 3.27
C THR A 59 -11.01 9.15 2.41
N LEU A 60 -10.48 10.23 1.82
CA LEU A 60 -9.23 10.22 1.06
C LEU A 60 -8.02 9.89 1.95
N LEU A 61 -7.94 10.54 3.12
CA LEU A 61 -6.90 10.29 4.10
C LEU A 61 -6.99 8.85 4.63
N LEU A 62 -8.20 8.41 4.99
CA LEU A 62 -8.42 7.05 5.50
C LEU A 62 -8.06 5.99 4.46
N SER A 63 -8.45 6.19 3.20
CA SER A 63 -8.09 5.31 2.08
C SER A 63 -6.57 5.23 1.89
N ASN A 64 -5.87 6.38 1.94
CA ASN A 64 -4.41 6.43 1.87
C ASN A 64 -3.75 5.70 3.04
N LEU A 65 -4.27 5.86 4.26
CA LEU A 65 -3.77 5.13 5.43
C LEU A 65 -3.93 3.62 5.28
N ILE A 66 -5.08 3.16 4.79
CA ILE A 66 -5.32 1.73 4.52
C ILE A 66 -4.34 1.21 3.46
N GLY A 67 -4.17 1.96 2.36
CA GLY A 67 -3.20 1.65 1.31
C GLY A 67 -1.74 1.75 1.75
N PHE A 68 -1.43 2.43 2.85
CA PHE A 68 -0.06 2.62 3.29
C PHE A 68 0.34 1.67 4.42
N LEU A 69 -0.48 1.56 5.47
CA LEU A 69 -0.08 0.93 6.74
C LEU A 69 0.22 -0.56 6.62
N TYR A 70 -0.69 -1.33 6.00
CA TYR A 70 -0.49 -2.78 5.88
C TYR A 70 0.71 -3.11 4.97
N PRO A 71 0.83 -2.56 3.76
CA PRO A 71 2.00 -2.78 2.91
C PRO A 71 3.31 -2.30 3.55
N ALA A 72 3.31 -1.20 4.30
CA ALA A 72 4.50 -0.74 5.02
C ALA A 72 4.96 -1.74 6.08
N TYR A 73 4.03 -2.23 6.92
CA TYR A 73 4.35 -3.27 7.90
C TYR A 73 4.87 -4.55 7.23
N ALA A 74 4.21 -5.00 6.18
CA ALA A 74 4.59 -6.20 5.46
C ALA A 74 5.94 -6.04 4.73
N SER A 75 6.25 -4.84 4.22
CA SER A 75 7.55 -4.50 3.63
C SER A 75 8.66 -4.58 4.68
N ILE A 76 8.46 -4.04 5.89
CA ILE A 76 9.45 -4.14 6.98
C ILE A 76 9.71 -5.61 7.31
N LYS A 77 8.65 -6.41 7.42
CA LYS A 77 8.79 -7.85 7.68
C LYS A 77 9.52 -8.58 6.54
N ALA A 78 9.30 -8.20 5.29
CA ALA A 78 10.00 -8.77 4.14
C ALA A 78 11.49 -8.43 4.16
N VAL A 79 11.85 -7.16 4.45
CA VAL A 79 13.23 -6.69 4.57
C VAL A 79 14.01 -7.42 5.67
N GLU A 80 13.36 -7.74 6.79
CA GLU A 80 13.95 -8.52 7.88
C GLU A 80 14.03 -10.03 7.58
N SER A 81 13.36 -10.50 6.52
CA SER A 81 13.34 -11.91 6.14
C SER A 81 14.46 -12.23 5.13
N SER A 82 14.95 -13.47 5.13
CA SER A 82 16.07 -13.88 4.25
C SER A 82 15.67 -14.09 2.79
N GLY A 83 14.38 -14.02 2.45
CA GLY A 83 13.83 -14.39 1.14
C GLY A 83 13.61 -13.19 0.22
N LYS A 84 14.24 -13.19 -0.96
CA LYS A 84 14.23 -12.07 -1.93
C LYS A 84 12.96 -11.93 -2.77
N ASP A 85 12.11 -12.96 -2.82
CA ASP A 85 10.92 -12.96 -3.69
C ASP A 85 9.78 -12.09 -3.15
N ASP A 86 9.80 -11.74 -1.87
CA ASP A 86 8.81 -10.85 -1.27
C ASP A 86 9.14 -9.37 -1.51
N ASP A 87 10.43 -9.02 -1.61
CA ASP A 87 10.89 -7.64 -1.83
C ASP A 87 10.38 -7.06 -3.15
N THR A 88 10.44 -7.86 -4.22
CA THR A 88 10.03 -7.43 -5.56
C THR A 88 8.52 -7.12 -5.61
N LYS A 89 7.70 -7.86 -4.87
CA LYS A 89 6.25 -7.65 -4.81
C LYS A 89 5.93 -6.33 -4.13
N TRP A 90 6.55 -6.06 -2.97
CA TRP A 90 6.35 -4.80 -2.25
C TRP A 90 6.87 -3.61 -3.04
N LEU A 91 8.03 -3.73 -3.69
CA LEU A 91 8.56 -2.67 -4.54
C LEU A 91 7.60 -2.37 -5.71
N THR A 92 7.08 -3.41 -6.36
CA THR A 92 6.09 -3.25 -7.44
C THR A 92 4.82 -2.56 -6.95
N TYR A 93 4.33 -2.94 -5.76
CA TYR A 93 3.23 -2.26 -5.09
C TYR A 93 3.51 -0.78 -4.87
N TRP A 94 4.66 -0.43 -4.31
CA TRP A 94 5.05 0.95 -4.04
C TRP A 94 5.12 1.80 -5.31
N VAL A 95 5.64 1.26 -6.41
CA VAL A 95 5.64 1.96 -7.71
C VAL A 95 4.22 2.29 -8.17
N VAL A 96 3.29 1.33 -8.07
CA VAL A 96 1.88 1.54 -8.44
C VAL A 96 1.21 2.54 -7.48
N PHE A 97 1.43 2.40 -6.18
CA PHE A 97 0.90 3.30 -5.16
C PHE A 97 1.35 4.74 -5.38
N SER A 98 2.65 4.95 -5.62
CA SER A 98 3.23 6.26 -5.91
C SER A 98 2.66 6.84 -7.21
N PHE A 99 2.52 6.04 -8.27
CA PHE A 99 1.95 6.51 -9.53
C PHE A 99 0.51 6.99 -9.36
N ILE A 100 -0.34 6.21 -8.69
CA ILE A 100 -1.73 6.60 -8.41
C ILE A 100 -1.78 7.85 -7.53
N THR A 101 -0.97 7.90 -6.48
CA THR A 101 -0.92 9.06 -5.57
C THR A 101 -0.48 10.33 -6.30
N LEU A 102 0.52 10.24 -7.21
CA LEU A 102 0.99 11.38 -8.00
C LEU A 102 -0.08 11.95 -8.94
N ILE A 103 -0.89 11.09 -9.55
CA ILE A 103 -2.02 11.52 -10.40
C ILE A 103 -3.14 12.12 -9.55
N GLU A 104 -3.34 11.58 -8.35
CA GLU A 104 -4.42 12.00 -7.47
C GLU A 104 -4.17 13.35 -6.82
N LEU A 105 -2.93 13.68 -6.44
CA LEU A 105 -2.59 14.94 -5.78
C LEU A 105 -3.12 16.18 -6.54
N PRO A 106 -2.86 16.37 -7.86
CA PRO A 106 -3.43 17.49 -8.61
C PRO A 106 -4.94 17.33 -8.88
N ALA A 107 -5.44 16.09 -8.92
CA ALA A 107 -6.84 15.80 -9.18
C ALA A 107 -7.72 15.81 -7.91
N ALA A 108 -7.17 16.09 -6.74
CA ALA A 108 -7.84 15.91 -5.45
C ALA A 108 -9.18 16.65 -5.34
N ILE A 109 -9.26 17.88 -5.87
CA ILE A 109 -10.51 18.67 -5.87
C ILE A 109 -11.58 18.02 -6.76
N LEU A 110 -11.19 17.57 -7.96
CA LEU A 110 -12.10 16.90 -8.91
C LEU A 110 -12.57 15.54 -8.38
N LEU A 111 -11.67 14.78 -7.77
CA LEU A 111 -11.96 13.46 -7.22
C LEU A 111 -12.81 13.54 -5.95
N SER A 112 -12.72 14.63 -5.19
CA SER A 112 -13.58 14.89 -4.04
C SER A 112 -15.04 15.14 -4.42
N TRP A 113 -15.32 15.54 -5.67
CA TRP A 113 -16.67 15.68 -6.21
C TRP A 113 -17.28 14.35 -6.66
N ILE A 114 -16.47 13.32 -6.93
CA ILE A 114 -16.94 12.02 -7.37
C ILE A 114 -17.34 11.18 -6.14
N PRO A 115 -18.63 10.89 -5.94
CA PRO A 115 -19.04 10.03 -4.83
C PRO A 115 -18.42 8.63 -5.00
N PHE A 116 -18.05 8.00 -3.88
CA PHE A 116 -17.49 6.64 -3.81
C PHE A 116 -16.08 6.43 -4.40
N TYR A 117 -15.41 7.49 -4.87
CA TYR A 117 -14.03 7.39 -5.37
C TYR A 117 -13.09 6.75 -4.35
N SER A 118 -13.11 7.23 -3.09
CA SER A 118 -12.29 6.70 -2.00
C SER A 118 -12.54 5.22 -1.72
N LEU A 119 -13.77 4.73 -1.91
CA LEU A 119 -14.08 3.30 -1.75
C LEU A 119 -13.50 2.48 -2.90
N ILE A 120 -13.72 2.91 -4.14
CA ILE A 120 -13.18 2.24 -5.33
C ILE A 120 -11.65 2.16 -5.24
N LYS A 121 -11.01 3.27 -4.87
CA LYS A 121 -9.57 3.34 -4.63
C LYS A 121 -9.11 2.39 -3.53
N THR A 122 -9.83 2.31 -2.41
CA THR A 122 -9.50 1.41 -1.31
C THR A 122 -9.57 -0.05 -1.75
N ILE A 123 -10.63 -0.43 -2.48
CA ILE A 123 -10.78 -1.78 -3.05
C ILE A 123 -9.63 -2.08 -4.00
N PHE A 124 -9.26 -1.12 -4.86
CA PHE A 124 -8.13 -1.25 -5.76
C PHE A 124 -6.81 -1.47 -5.02
N PHE A 125 -6.52 -0.72 -3.95
CA PHE A 125 -5.32 -0.93 -3.15
C PHE A 125 -5.32 -2.28 -2.43
N VAL A 126 -6.45 -2.68 -1.85
CA VAL A 126 -6.60 -4.00 -1.24
C VAL A 126 -6.29 -5.10 -2.25
N TRP A 127 -6.79 -4.98 -3.48
CA TRP A 127 -6.45 -5.91 -4.56
C TRP A 127 -4.97 -5.88 -4.97
N CYS A 128 -4.29 -4.74 -4.80
CA CYS A 128 -2.88 -4.59 -5.14
C CYS A 128 -1.92 -5.23 -4.12
N PHE A 129 -2.30 -5.31 -2.84
CA PHE A 129 -1.47 -5.86 -1.77
C PHE A 129 -1.94 -7.21 -1.21
N ILE A 130 -3.10 -7.73 -1.65
CA ILE A 130 -3.57 -9.05 -1.23
C ILE A 130 -2.55 -10.14 -1.62
N PRO A 131 -2.28 -11.15 -0.77
CA PRO A 131 -1.24 -12.15 -1.00
C PRO A 131 -1.67 -13.22 -2.03
N ILE A 132 -1.94 -12.78 -3.27
CA ILE A 132 -2.20 -13.65 -4.43
C ILE A 132 -1.05 -13.53 -5.42
N THR A 133 -0.76 -14.61 -6.15
CA THR A 133 0.37 -14.69 -7.10
C THR A 133 0.30 -13.65 -8.23
N ASN A 134 -0.91 -13.25 -8.63
CA ASN A 134 -1.14 -12.24 -9.65
C ASN A 134 -2.00 -11.10 -9.08
N ASN A 135 -1.43 -10.37 -8.13
CA ASN A 135 -2.08 -9.25 -7.47
C ASN A 135 -2.21 -8.03 -8.41
N GLY A 136 -3.04 -7.07 -8.03
CA GLY A 136 -3.31 -5.89 -8.87
C GLY A 136 -2.07 -5.08 -9.20
N SER A 137 -1.08 -5.04 -8.31
CA SER A 137 0.15 -4.27 -8.53
C SER A 137 1.01 -4.87 -9.65
N VAL A 138 1.16 -6.20 -9.68
CA VAL A 138 1.87 -6.91 -10.76
C VAL A 138 1.18 -6.71 -12.11
N VAL A 139 -0.15 -6.76 -12.15
CA VAL A 139 -0.93 -6.54 -13.38
C VAL A 139 -0.74 -5.11 -13.90
N VAL A 140 -0.90 -4.11 -13.04
CA VAL A 140 -0.78 -2.70 -13.40
C VAL A 140 0.65 -2.37 -13.83
N TYR A 141 1.64 -2.89 -13.10
CA TYR A 141 3.04 -2.69 -13.44
C TYR A 141 3.38 -3.24 -14.82
N ASN A 142 3.05 -4.52 -15.08
CA ASN A 142 3.39 -5.15 -16.35
C ASN A 142 2.62 -4.58 -17.54
N ARG A 143 1.37 -4.16 -17.33
CA ARG A 143 0.50 -3.66 -18.41
C ARG A 143 0.75 -2.20 -18.76
N PHE A 144 0.98 -1.35 -17.77
CA PHE A 144 1.08 0.09 -17.96
C PHE A 144 2.49 0.59 -17.67
N ILE A 145 3.05 0.32 -16.49
CA ILE A 145 4.28 1.00 -16.05
C ILE A 145 5.50 0.51 -16.85
N ARG A 146 5.67 -0.81 -16.98
CA ARG A 146 6.80 -1.45 -17.65
C ARG A 146 7.01 -1.01 -19.11
N PRO A 147 5.99 -0.97 -20.00
CA PRO A 147 6.21 -0.55 -21.39
C PRO A 147 6.61 0.93 -21.51
N TYR A 148 6.05 1.82 -20.68
CA TYR A 148 6.46 3.23 -20.69
C TYR A 148 7.86 3.43 -20.11
N PHE A 149 8.22 2.68 -19.06
CA PHE A 149 9.55 2.72 -18.48
C PHE A 149 10.62 2.27 -19.48
N LEU A 150 10.47 1.08 -20.08
CA LEU A 150 11.44 0.55 -21.05
C LEU A 150 11.63 1.45 -22.28
N LYS A 151 10.59 2.18 -22.67
CA LYS A 151 10.66 3.12 -23.80
C LYS A 151 11.53 4.35 -23.49
N HIS A 152 11.55 4.82 -22.24
CA HIS A 152 12.24 6.07 -21.85
C HIS A 152 13.43 5.82 -20.90
N GLN A 153 13.75 4.56 -20.60
CA GLN A 153 14.79 4.20 -19.64
C GLN A 153 16.14 4.82 -20.02
N GLY A 154 16.52 4.79 -21.31
CA GLY A 154 17.78 5.38 -21.77
C GLY A 154 17.89 6.87 -21.49
N ASP A 155 16.82 7.63 -21.73
CA ASP A 155 16.77 9.07 -21.51
C ASP A 155 16.79 9.41 -20.01
N ILE A 156 16.06 8.63 -19.21
CA ILE A 156 16.01 8.78 -17.75
C ILE A 156 17.39 8.46 -17.14
N ASP A 157 18.01 7.36 -17.56
CA ASP A 157 19.32 6.94 -17.07
C ASP A 157 20.41 7.97 -17.42
N GLN A 158 20.36 8.57 -18.61
CA GLN A 158 21.26 9.67 -18.98
C GLN A 158 21.04 10.91 -18.10
N ALA A 159 19.79 11.35 -17.93
CA ALA A 159 19.47 12.50 -17.09
C ALA A 159 19.91 12.31 -15.63
N VAL A 160 19.71 11.12 -15.06
CA VAL A 160 20.14 10.78 -13.69
C VAL A 160 21.67 10.78 -13.59
N ASN A 161 22.37 10.19 -14.56
CA ASN A 161 23.82 10.15 -14.58
C ASN A 161 24.44 11.55 -14.72
N ASP A 162 23.87 12.41 -15.55
CA ASP A 162 24.33 13.79 -15.73
C ASP A 162 24.11 14.63 -14.46
N LEU A 163 22.98 14.45 -13.79
CA LEU A 163 22.71 15.08 -12.49
C LEU A 163 23.71 14.60 -11.42
N SER A 164 24.00 13.30 -11.36
CA SER A 164 24.95 12.73 -10.40
C SER A 164 26.37 13.24 -10.61
N LYS A 165 26.82 13.35 -11.87
CA LYS A 165 28.13 13.94 -12.20
C LYS A 165 28.21 15.39 -11.76
N LYS A 166 27.24 16.24 -12.15
CA LYS A 166 27.20 17.66 -11.75
C LYS A 166 27.20 17.84 -10.23
N ALA A 167 26.42 17.02 -9.51
CA ALA A 167 26.40 17.07 -8.05
C ALA A 167 27.75 16.72 -7.42
N THR A 168 28.47 15.75 -8.00
CA THR A 168 29.80 15.32 -7.55
C THR A 168 30.85 16.39 -7.86
N ASP A 169 30.81 17.01 -9.03
CA ASP A 169 31.72 18.09 -9.42
C ASP A 169 31.56 19.30 -8.49
N VAL A 170 30.32 19.71 -8.19
CA VAL A 170 30.05 20.82 -7.25
C VAL A 170 30.50 20.48 -5.83
N ALA A 171 30.30 19.23 -5.38
CA ALA A 171 30.77 18.80 -4.07
C ALA A 171 32.30 18.81 -4.00
N PHE A 172 32.97 18.32 -5.05
CA PHE A 172 34.44 18.32 -5.14
C PHE A 172 35.00 19.74 -5.16
N GLU A 173 34.43 20.64 -5.97
CA GLU A 173 34.82 22.05 -6.03
C GLU A 173 34.72 22.71 -4.65
N LYS A 174 33.60 22.54 -3.95
CA LYS A 174 33.41 23.07 -2.59
C LYS A 174 34.42 22.50 -1.58
N LEU A 175 34.74 21.21 -1.67
CA LEU A 175 35.73 20.58 -0.79
C LEU A 175 37.15 21.09 -1.06
N VAL A 176 37.50 21.33 -2.32
CA VAL A 176 38.80 21.91 -2.70
C VAL A 176 38.89 23.37 -2.22
N THR A 177 37.88 24.20 -2.47
CA THR A 177 37.87 25.60 -2.03
C THR A 177 37.90 25.72 -0.49
N ALA A 178 37.21 24.84 0.23
CA ALA A 178 37.20 24.82 1.69
C ALA A 178 38.53 24.35 2.32
N LYS A 179 39.39 23.64 1.57
CA LYS A 179 40.70 23.17 2.04
C LYS A 179 41.84 24.15 1.72
N VAL A 180 41.60 25.10 0.81
CA VAL A 180 42.57 26.13 0.39
C VAL A 180 42.44 27.42 1.21
N ASN A 181 41.33 27.60 1.93
CA ASN A 181 41.13 28.65 2.95
C ASN A 181 41.41 28.13 4.35
#